data_AF-A0A7V3TYX0-F1
#
_entry.id   AF-A0A7V3TYX0-F1
#
_cell.length_a   1.000
_cell.length_b   1.000
_cell.length_c   1.000
_cell.angle_alpha   90.00
_cell.angle_beta   90.00
_cell.angle_gamma   90.00
#
_symmetry.space_group_name_H-M   'P 1'
#
loop_
_entity.id
_entity.type
_entity.pdbx_description
1 polymer ?
#
loop_
_entity_poly.entity_id
_entity_poly.type
_entity_poly.pdbx_seq_one_letter_code
_entity_poly.pdbx_strand_id
1 'polypeptide(L)'
;MSAFVVCLAVPGLGRFSAADQSEKPSSSQPGRYRLRYSLQPGEELRWRVVHRASVRTVVTQTEQTAETVTQSVKTWKVLSRRPDGTVTFQLQVDDVDMTHRIGGRPEVRYSTREKQEPPLGFEDVAKTVGKPLARITLDSRGHVLEREQLEPDAFQTHGYLTVPFPEEPVAIGESWTFPDEIMVPLRNGTVKKVKVQQKFTLVSVKNDVATIEVKTQVLTPIDDPEVEVQLVQRLSEGTIKFDVTAGHILSQEIEVDRQVVGFQGPASSFHYRTRFTEDFLVDKVADRQKSADELGR
;
A
#
# COMPACT_ATOMS: atom_id res chain seq x y z
N MET A 1 27.44 24.83 -35.17
CA MET A 1 26.99 25.58 -36.36
C MET A 1 25.65 26.21 -36.03
N SER A 2 25.50 27.47 -36.41
CA SER A 2 24.29 28.31 -36.41
C SER A 2 23.68 28.74 -35.07
N ALA A 3 24.22 29.86 -34.58
CA ALA A 3 23.45 30.96 -34.02
C ALA A 3 22.62 31.66 -35.12
N PHE A 4 21.51 32.33 -34.76
CA PHE A 4 20.96 33.61 -35.28
C PHE A 4 19.68 33.91 -34.41
N VAL A 5 19.61 34.97 -33.56
CA VAL A 5 19.28 36.40 -33.83
C VAL A 5 17.75 36.58 -34.05
N VAL A 6 16.96 37.54 -33.53
CA VAL A 6 17.11 38.81 -32.78
C VAL A 6 15.72 39.21 -32.20
N CYS A 7 15.65 39.64 -30.94
CA CYS A 7 15.25 40.97 -30.42
C CYS A 7 14.09 41.74 -31.10
N LEU A 8 13.08 42.14 -30.32
CA LEU A 8 12.44 43.47 -30.35
C LEU A 8 11.69 43.73 -29.02
N ALA A 9 12.10 44.77 -28.29
CA ALA A 9 11.34 45.45 -27.25
C ALA A 9 10.68 46.70 -27.86
N VAL A 10 9.55 47.21 -27.35
CA VAL A 10 9.39 48.40 -26.44
C VAL A 10 7.88 48.50 -26.00
N PRO A 11 7.37 49.51 -25.25
CA PRO A 11 6.78 49.32 -23.92
C PRO A 11 5.27 49.67 -23.83
N GLY A 12 4.61 49.25 -22.75
CA GLY A 12 3.26 49.71 -22.43
C GLY A 12 3.07 49.81 -20.92
N LEU A 13 3.14 51.03 -20.40
CA LEU A 13 2.70 51.37 -19.05
C LEU A 13 1.20 51.07 -18.91
N GLY A 14 0.86 50.16 -17.99
CA GLY A 14 -0.50 49.96 -17.51
C GLY A 14 -0.44 49.56 -16.05
N ARG A 15 -0.61 50.54 -15.15
CA ARG A 15 -0.85 50.27 -13.73
C ARG A 15 -2.22 49.58 -13.61
N PHE A 16 -2.21 48.30 -13.26
CA PHE A 16 -3.34 47.68 -12.58
C PHE A 16 -2.87 47.19 -11.22
N SER A 17 -3.23 47.97 -10.20
CA SER A 17 -3.37 47.46 -8.84
C SER A 17 -4.60 46.55 -8.85
N ALA A 18 -4.39 45.25 -8.70
CA ALA A 18 -5.44 44.33 -8.33
C ALA A 18 -4.96 43.59 -7.09
N ALA A 19 -5.76 43.74 -6.04
CA ALA A 19 -5.51 43.26 -4.71
C ALA A 19 -5.20 41.76 -4.69
N ASP A 20 -4.27 41.44 -3.79
CA ASP A 20 -4.09 40.17 -3.12
C ASP A 20 -5.45 39.51 -2.83
N GLN A 21 -5.78 38.49 -3.62
CA GLN A 21 -6.68 37.42 -3.21
C GLN A 21 -5.85 36.14 -3.13
N SER A 22 -5.12 36.05 -2.04
CA SER A 22 -4.76 34.77 -1.43
C SER A 22 -6.06 34.03 -1.09
N GLU A 23 -6.56 33.28 -2.07
CA GLU A 23 -7.67 32.35 -1.92
C GLU A 23 -7.23 31.25 -0.96
N LYS A 24 -7.55 31.43 0.32
CA LYS A 24 -7.49 30.34 1.30
C LYS A 24 -8.43 29.25 0.79
N PRO A 25 -7.98 27.99 0.63
CA PRO A 25 -8.87 26.92 0.22
C PRO A 25 -9.94 26.76 1.29
N SER A 26 -11.17 27.10 0.92
CA SER A 26 -12.37 26.99 1.74
C SER A 26 -12.50 25.54 2.22
N SER A 27 -12.26 25.34 3.52
CA SER A 27 -12.53 24.08 4.19
C SER A 27 -14.01 23.96 4.51
N SER A 28 -14.55 22.78 4.21
CA SER A 28 -15.89 22.26 4.53
C SER A 28 -17.06 22.80 3.70
N GLN A 29 -17.30 22.14 2.56
CA GLN A 29 -18.68 21.98 2.09
C GLN A 29 -19.38 20.98 3.02
N PRO A 30 -20.57 21.29 3.56
CA PRO A 30 -21.32 20.36 4.41
C PRO A 30 -21.48 18.99 3.74
N GLY A 31 -21.10 17.92 4.43
CA GLY A 31 -21.20 16.55 3.91
C GLY A 31 -20.07 16.10 2.98
N ARG A 32 -19.02 16.92 2.77
CA ARG A 32 -17.78 16.51 2.07
C ARG A 32 -16.59 16.51 3.01
N TYR A 33 -15.69 15.54 2.81
CA TYR A 33 -14.58 15.24 3.70
C TYR A 33 -13.26 15.38 2.96
N ARG A 34 -12.36 16.19 3.52
CA ARG A 34 -10.99 16.33 3.02
C ARG A 34 -10.10 15.31 3.73
N LEU A 35 -9.67 14.28 3.01
CA LEU A 35 -8.82 13.21 3.54
C LEU A 35 -7.36 13.53 3.25
N ARG A 36 -6.52 13.62 4.29
CA ARG A 36 -5.10 13.96 4.16
C ARG A 36 -4.26 13.25 5.21
N TYR A 37 -3.07 12.82 4.83
CA TYR A 37 -2.07 12.38 5.78
C TYR A 37 -1.55 13.57 6.60
N SER A 38 -1.39 13.38 7.90
CA SER A 38 -0.98 14.44 8.84
C SER A 38 0.04 13.95 9.87
N LEU A 39 1.01 13.17 9.39
CA LEU A 39 2.09 12.59 10.20
C LEU A 39 3.03 13.68 10.75
N GLN A 40 3.46 13.55 12.00
CA GLN A 40 4.35 14.49 12.67
C GLN A 40 5.78 13.94 12.83
N PRO A 41 6.83 14.79 12.76
CA PRO A 41 8.19 14.37 13.04
C PRO A 41 8.33 13.71 14.42
N GLY A 42 9.05 12.59 14.48
CA GLY A 42 9.24 11.82 15.71
C GLY A 42 8.13 10.82 16.00
N GLU A 43 7.03 10.80 15.25
CA GLU A 43 6.02 9.74 15.37
C GLU A 43 6.60 8.40 14.91
N GLU A 44 6.23 7.35 15.63
CA GLU A 44 6.42 5.97 15.23
C GLU A 44 5.03 5.34 15.06
N LEU A 45 4.67 5.05 13.80
CA LEU A 45 3.40 4.41 13.49
C LEU A 45 3.67 2.93 13.25
N ARG A 46 2.93 2.07 13.95
CA ARG A 46 3.14 0.63 13.93
C ARG A 46 1.85 -0.07 13.55
N TRP A 47 1.94 -1.10 12.71
CA TRP A 47 0.81 -1.92 12.34
C TRP A 47 1.15 -3.39 12.44
N ARG A 48 0.22 -4.18 12.95
CA ARG A 48 0.26 -5.62 12.79
C ARG A 48 -0.27 -5.96 11.41
N VAL A 49 0.54 -6.67 10.64
CA VAL A 49 0.17 -7.15 9.30
C VAL A 49 0.02 -8.66 9.37
N VAL A 50 -1.07 -9.18 8.82
CA VAL A 50 -1.27 -10.61 8.62
C VAL A 50 -1.64 -10.85 7.17
N HIS A 51 -0.86 -11.67 6.49
CA HIS A 51 -1.12 -12.09 5.12
C HIS A 51 -1.27 -13.61 5.08
N ARG A 52 -2.42 -14.08 4.60
CA ARG A 52 -2.70 -15.48 4.33
C ARG A 52 -2.86 -15.66 2.83
N ALA A 53 -2.16 -16.62 2.26
CA ALA A 53 -2.34 -17.01 0.87
C ALA A 53 -2.52 -18.52 0.75
N SER A 54 -3.38 -18.93 -0.16
CA SER A 54 -3.60 -20.32 -0.54
C SER A 54 -3.69 -20.37 -2.06
N VAL A 55 -2.83 -21.18 -2.66
CA VAL A 55 -2.78 -21.39 -4.10
C VAL A 55 -2.98 -22.87 -4.35
N ARG A 56 -4.06 -23.21 -5.05
CA ARG A 56 -4.34 -24.58 -5.48
C ARG A 56 -4.24 -24.66 -6.99
N THR A 57 -3.35 -25.51 -7.46
CA THR A 57 -3.08 -25.73 -8.87
C THR A 57 -3.41 -27.17 -9.23
N VAL A 58 -4.16 -27.35 -10.31
CA VAL A 58 -4.44 -28.67 -10.91
C VAL A 58 -3.95 -28.63 -12.36
N VAL A 59 -3.15 -29.62 -12.75
CA VAL A 59 -2.69 -29.80 -14.14
C VAL A 59 -2.75 -31.28 -14.48
N THR A 60 -3.58 -31.66 -15.46
CA THR A 60 -3.69 -33.04 -15.97
C THR A 60 -3.77 -34.07 -14.82
N GLN A 61 -4.69 -33.82 -13.88
CA GLN A 61 -4.97 -34.63 -12.67
C GLN A 61 -3.96 -34.54 -11.51
N THR A 62 -2.82 -33.86 -11.67
CA THR A 62 -1.92 -33.58 -10.55
C THR A 62 -2.40 -32.34 -9.81
N GLU A 63 -2.69 -32.49 -8.52
CA GLU A 63 -3.04 -31.39 -7.64
C GLU A 63 -1.86 -31.02 -6.74
N GLN A 64 -1.61 -29.71 -6.60
CA GLN A 64 -0.71 -29.16 -5.62
C GLN A 64 -1.35 -27.96 -4.94
N THR A 65 -1.26 -27.93 -3.61
CA THR A 65 -1.68 -26.79 -2.80
C THR A 65 -0.48 -26.22 -2.06
N ALA A 66 -0.32 -24.91 -2.11
CA ALA A 66 0.64 -24.15 -1.34
C ALA A 66 -0.10 -23.15 -0.45
N GLU A 67 0.23 -23.13 0.84
CA GLU A 67 -0.38 -22.24 1.82
C GLU A 67 0.72 -21.49 2.56
N THR A 68 0.50 -20.19 2.74
CA THR A 68 1.38 -19.33 3.53
C THR A 68 0.59 -18.51 4.52
N VAL A 69 1.18 -18.33 5.70
CA VAL A 69 0.73 -17.36 6.69
C VAL A 69 1.95 -16.57 7.11
N THR A 70 1.90 -15.26 6.93
CA THR A 70 2.92 -14.33 7.42
C THR A 70 2.25 -13.36 8.37
N GLN A 71 2.83 -13.20 9.55
CA GLN A 71 2.49 -12.15 10.50
C GLN A 71 3.72 -11.28 10.69
N SER A 72 3.55 -9.97 10.73
CA SER A 72 4.66 -9.05 10.96
C SER A 72 4.21 -7.77 11.65
N VAL A 73 5.18 -6.99 12.12
CA VAL A 73 4.95 -5.61 12.57
C VAL A 73 5.65 -4.65 11.61
N LYS A 74 4.85 -3.88 10.87
CA LYS A 74 5.32 -2.79 10.01
C LYS A 74 5.45 -1.52 10.82
N THR A 75 6.57 -0.83 10.69
CA THR A 75 6.85 0.41 11.42
C THR A 75 7.25 1.53 10.47
N TRP A 76 6.63 2.70 10.62
CA TRP A 76 7.04 3.94 9.98
C TRP A 76 7.59 4.88 11.05
N LYS A 77 8.86 5.26 10.90
CA LYS A 77 9.51 6.28 11.74
C LYS A 77 9.53 7.59 10.99
N VAL A 78 8.72 8.55 11.42
CA VAL A 78 8.56 9.84 10.75
C VAL A 78 9.78 10.72 11.05
N LEU A 79 10.56 11.02 10.03
CA LEU A 79 11.82 11.75 10.16
C LEU A 79 11.61 13.26 10.13
N SER A 80 10.78 13.74 9.19
CA SER A 80 10.58 15.17 9.00
C SER A 80 9.26 15.48 8.29
N ARG A 81 8.81 16.72 8.44
CA ARG A 81 7.64 17.27 7.76
C ARG A 81 7.99 18.67 7.26
N ARG A 82 7.76 18.92 5.98
CA ARG A 82 7.93 20.24 5.35
C ARG A 82 6.68 21.10 5.55
N PRO A 83 6.78 22.44 5.40
CA PRO A 83 5.64 23.35 5.58
C PRO A 83 4.45 23.08 4.65
N ASP A 84 4.70 22.52 3.46
CA ASP A 84 3.67 22.11 2.47
C ASP A 84 2.92 20.82 2.88
N GLY A 85 3.31 20.19 3.98
CA GLY A 85 2.74 18.93 4.46
C GLY A 85 3.41 17.68 3.89
N THR A 86 4.45 17.82 3.07
CA THR A 86 5.27 16.69 2.62
C THR A 86 6.00 16.07 3.80
N VAL A 87 5.95 14.75 3.94
CA VAL A 87 6.55 13.99 5.06
C VAL A 87 7.59 13.02 4.52
N THR A 88 8.71 12.88 5.22
CA THR A 88 9.68 11.81 4.99
C THR A 88 9.70 10.86 6.18
N PHE A 89 9.62 9.55 5.93
CA PHE A 89 9.68 8.51 6.96
C PHE A 89 10.57 7.33 6.53
N GLN A 90 11.01 6.53 7.50
CA GLN A 90 11.65 5.24 7.27
C GLN A 90 10.66 4.11 7.46
N LEU A 91 10.60 3.20 6.49
CA LEU A 91 9.87 1.95 6.57
C LEU A 91 10.76 0.86 7.17
N GLN A 92 10.25 0.13 8.15
CA GLN A 92 10.91 -1.01 8.79
C GLN A 92 9.90 -2.14 9.00
N VAL A 93 10.40 -3.38 9.06
CA VAL A 93 9.66 -4.53 9.61
C VAL A 93 10.36 -4.97 10.88
N ASP A 94 9.67 -4.93 12.02
CA ASP A 94 10.28 -5.18 13.33
C ASP A 94 10.48 -6.67 13.60
N ASP A 95 9.47 -7.46 13.25
CA ASP A 95 9.48 -8.90 13.42
C ASP A 95 8.58 -9.58 12.40
N VAL A 96 8.82 -10.88 12.20
CA VAL A 96 8.07 -11.75 11.30
C VAL A 96 7.89 -13.13 11.93
N ASP A 97 6.69 -13.68 11.77
CA ASP A 97 6.36 -15.09 12.00
C ASP A 97 5.74 -15.65 10.71
N MET A 98 6.30 -16.74 10.20
CA MET A 98 5.91 -17.34 8.93
C MET A 98 5.67 -18.83 9.07
N THR A 99 4.59 -19.29 8.43
CA THR A 99 4.31 -20.70 8.19
C THR A 99 4.14 -20.93 6.70
N HIS A 100 4.77 -21.98 6.18
CA HIS A 100 4.69 -22.38 4.79
C HIS A 100 4.37 -23.88 4.70
N ARG A 101 3.36 -24.24 3.90
CA ARG A 101 2.93 -25.62 3.68
C ARG A 101 2.77 -25.88 2.19
N ILE A 102 3.40 -26.94 1.69
CA ILE A 102 3.20 -27.44 0.32
C ILE A 102 2.71 -28.88 0.43
N GLY A 103 1.69 -29.23 -0.36
CA GLY A 103 1.18 -30.60 -0.43
C GLY A 103 2.30 -31.63 -0.60
N GLY A 104 2.29 -32.66 0.24
CA GLY A 104 3.29 -33.73 0.24
C GLY A 104 4.63 -33.39 0.91
N ARG A 105 4.79 -32.20 1.52
CA ARG A 105 5.99 -31.81 2.28
C ARG A 105 5.63 -31.47 3.74
N PRO A 106 6.57 -31.64 4.69
CA PRO A 106 6.41 -31.13 6.05
C PRO A 106 6.19 -29.61 6.05
N GLU A 107 5.42 -29.13 7.02
CA GLU A 107 5.26 -27.69 7.27
C GLU A 107 6.59 -27.08 7.75
N VAL A 108 6.91 -25.90 7.24
CA VAL A 108 8.08 -25.12 7.65
C VAL A 108 7.59 -23.89 8.40
N ARG A 109 8.21 -23.61 9.55
CA ARG A 109 7.95 -22.45 10.39
C ARG A 109 9.23 -21.65 10.61
N TYR A 110 9.10 -20.34 10.63
CA TYR A 110 10.20 -19.44 10.92
C TYR A 110 9.70 -18.21 11.67
N SER A 111 10.33 -17.90 12.79
CA SER A 111 10.07 -16.68 13.57
C SER A 111 11.37 -15.94 13.84
N THR A 112 11.38 -14.63 13.59
CA THR A 112 12.54 -13.78 13.92
C THR A 112 12.61 -13.44 15.41
N ARG A 113 11.58 -13.78 16.19
CA ARG A 113 11.55 -13.59 17.64
C ARG A 113 12.23 -14.76 18.38
N GLU A 114 12.41 -15.88 17.71
CA GLU A 114 13.07 -17.06 18.24
C GLU A 114 14.53 -17.10 17.79
N LYS A 115 15.44 -17.57 18.65
CA LYS A 115 16.84 -17.75 18.28
C LYS A 115 16.98 -19.06 17.50
N GLN A 116 16.72 -19.00 16.20
CA GLN A 116 16.84 -20.11 15.27
C GLN A 116 17.58 -19.70 14.00
N GLU A 117 18.29 -20.65 13.37
CA GLU A 117 18.77 -20.44 12.01
C GLU A 117 17.57 -20.37 11.05
N PRO A 118 17.59 -19.45 10.07
CA PRO A 118 16.52 -19.38 9.08
C PRO A 118 16.50 -20.66 8.23
N PRO A 119 15.34 -21.31 8.08
CA PRO A 119 15.19 -22.41 7.13
C PRO A 119 15.43 -21.94 5.69
N LEU A 120 15.69 -22.90 4.78
CA LEU A 120 15.87 -22.62 3.36
C LEU A 120 14.68 -21.82 2.79
N GLY A 121 14.98 -20.69 2.15
CA GLY A 121 14.00 -19.79 1.55
C GLY A 121 13.57 -18.63 2.45
N PHE A 122 14.09 -18.53 3.68
CA PHE A 122 13.80 -17.44 4.63
C PHE A 122 15.02 -16.55 4.92
N GLU A 123 16.15 -16.80 4.28
CA GLU A 123 17.42 -16.10 4.54
C GLU A 123 17.31 -14.59 4.29
N ASP A 124 16.62 -14.17 3.24
CA ASP A 124 16.50 -12.76 2.90
C ASP A 124 15.55 -12.02 3.85
N VAL A 125 14.53 -12.71 4.37
CA VAL A 125 13.69 -12.17 5.46
C VAL A 125 14.55 -11.99 6.71
N ALA A 126 15.33 -13.00 7.09
CA ALA A 126 16.20 -12.95 8.27
C ALA A 126 17.21 -11.79 8.21
N LYS A 127 17.74 -11.48 7.01
CA LYS A 127 18.71 -10.39 6.81
C LYS A 127 18.11 -8.99 6.90
N THR A 128 16.81 -8.84 6.68
CA THR A 128 16.17 -7.52 6.48
C THR A 128 15.35 -7.06 7.68
N VAL A 129 14.81 -8.00 8.47
CA VAL A 129 14.03 -7.68 9.68
C VAL A 129 14.88 -6.89 10.69
N GLY A 130 14.26 -5.88 11.30
CA GLY A 130 14.89 -4.95 12.25
C GLY A 130 15.71 -3.83 11.60
N LYS A 131 15.84 -3.80 10.27
CA LYS A 131 16.58 -2.75 9.56
C LYS A 131 15.65 -1.75 8.86
N PRO A 132 16.07 -0.48 8.67
CA PRO A 132 15.38 0.44 7.79
C PRO A 132 15.41 -0.06 6.35
N LEU A 133 14.25 -0.43 5.80
CA LEU A 133 14.15 -1.02 4.45
C LEU A 133 14.19 0.04 3.36
N ALA A 134 13.48 1.15 3.57
CA ALA A 134 13.37 2.24 2.61
C ALA A 134 13.15 3.58 3.33
N ARG A 135 13.60 4.67 2.71
CA ARG A 135 13.21 6.03 3.06
C ARG A 135 12.24 6.55 2.00
N ILE A 136 11.13 7.10 2.46
CA ILE A 136 9.99 7.41 1.60
C ILE A 136 9.54 8.83 1.88
N THR A 137 9.36 9.62 0.82
CA THR A 137 8.79 10.96 0.87
C THR A 137 7.38 10.93 0.29
N LEU A 138 6.41 11.41 1.05
CA LEU A 138 4.98 11.35 0.78
C LEU A 138 4.39 12.77 0.78
N ASP A 139 3.54 13.10 -0.20
CA ASP A 139 2.72 14.32 -0.12
C ASP A 139 1.56 14.13 0.88
N SER A 140 0.87 15.23 1.24
CA SER A 140 -0.29 15.15 2.16
C SER A 140 -1.48 14.35 1.62
N ARG A 141 -1.51 14.04 0.32
CA ARG A 141 -2.54 13.21 -0.32
C ARG A 141 -2.18 11.73 -0.34
N GLY A 142 -0.99 11.34 0.09
CA GLY A 142 -0.56 9.95 0.06
C GLY A 142 0.12 9.53 -1.24
N HIS A 143 0.55 10.46 -2.10
CA HIS A 143 1.40 10.14 -3.24
C HIS A 143 2.85 10.01 -2.81
N VAL A 144 3.50 8.92 -3.20
CA VAL A 144 4.93 8.74 -3.01
C VAL A 144 5.67 9.62 -4.02
N LEU A 145 6.36 10.64 -3.52
CA LEU A 145 7.17 11.56 -4.32
C LEU A 145 8.57 10.98 -4.56
N GLU A 146 9.09 10.25 -3.59
CA GLU A 146 10.43 9.66 -3.64
C GLU A 146 10.47 8.37 -2.80
N ARG A 147 11.19 7.37 -3.29
CA ARG A 147 11.51 6.13 -2.57
C ARG A 147 12.98 5.80 -2.75
N GLU A 148 13.74 5.93 -1.69
CA GLU A 148 15.13 5.49 -1.60
C GLU A 148 15.15 4.10 -0.96
N GLN A 149 15.63 3.09 -1.69
CA GLN A 149 15.77 1.74 -1.16
C GLN A 149 17.06 1.65 -0.33
N LEU A 150 16.93 1.29 0.95
CA LEU A 150 18.06 1.22 1.88
C LEU A 150 18.58 -0.22 2.05
N GLU A 151 17.69 -1.22 1.97
CA GLU A 151 18.05 -2.65 2.00
C GLU A 151 17.69 -3.29 0.64
N PRO A 152 18.66 -3.54 -0.26
CA PRO A 152 18.40 -4.06 -1.61
C PRO A 152 17.66 -5.41 -1.64
N ASP A 153 17.92 -6.25 -0.64
CA ASP A 153 17.32 -7.58 -0.51
C ASP A 153 15.88 -7.54 0.05
N ALA A 154 15.39 -6.36 0.46
CA ALA A 154 14.05 -6.24 1.03
C ALA A 154 12.98 -6.35 -0.05
N PHE A 155 12.14 -7.37 0.08
CA PHE A 155 10.98 -7.58 -0.78
C PHE A 155 10.07 -6.35 -0.81
N GLN A 156 9.72 -5.95 -2.03
CA GLN A 156 8.73 -4.92 -2.27
C GLN A 156 7.37 -5.59 -2.41
N THR A 157 6.42 -5.22 -1.56
CA THR A 157 5.04 -5.67 -1.69
C THR A 157 4.39 -5.01 -2.90
N HIS A 158 3.67 -5.78 -3.70
CA HIS A 158 2.77 -5.24 -4.71
C HIS A 158 1.60 -4.49 -4.05
N GLY A 159 1.13 -3.41 -4.66
CA GLY A 159 0.06 -2.56 -4.13
C GLY A 159 0.55 -1.22 -3.58
N TYR A 160 -0.38 -0.39 -3.12
CA TYR A 160 -0.05 0.94 -2.61
C TYR A 160 0.31 0.89 -1.13
N LEU A 161 1.42 1.54 -0.76
CA LEU A 161 1.82 1.75 0.62
C LEU A 161 0.82 2.62 1.41
N THR A 162 0.07 3.45 0.70
CA THR A 162 -0.84 4.49 1.18
C THR A 162 -2.11 4.49 0.34
N VAL A 163 -3.18 5.14 0.82
CA VAL A 163 -4.32 5.48 -0.02
C VAL A 163 -4.06 6.84 -0.66
N PRO A 164 -3.91 6.93 -1.99
CA PRO A 164 -3.88 8.23 -2.64
C PRO A 164 -5.27 8.89 -2.55
N PHE A 165 -5.30 10.15 -2.13
CA PHE A 165 -6.53 10.93 -1.96
C PHE A 165 -6.66 12.00 -3.04
N PRO A 166 -7.90 12.32 -3.47
CA PRO A 166 -8.13 13.38 -4.44
C PRO A 166 -7.82 14.75 -3.83
N GLU A 167 -7.62 15.73 -4.70
CA GLU A 167 -7.42 17.13 -4.30
C GLU A 167 -8.67 17.69 -3.64
N GLU A 168 -9.82 17.49 -4.27
CA GLU A 168 -11.09 17.98 -3.75
C GLU A 168 -11.61 17.12 -2.59
N PRO A 169 -12.31 17.72 -1.60
CA PRO A 169 -13.05 16.97 -0.59
C PRO A 169 -14.07 16.03 -1.25
N VAL A 170 -14.29 14.85 -0.68
CA VAL A 170 -15.17 13.81 -1.21
C VAL A 170 -16.46 13.66 -0.39
N ALA A 171 -17.61 13.49 -1.04
CA ALA A 171 -18.85 13.14 -0.36
C ALA A 171 -18.92 11.63 -0.05
N ILE A 172 -19.75 11.26 0.93
CA ILE A 172 -20.12 9.86 1.12
C ILE A 172 -20.83 9.34 -0.14
N GLY A 173 -20.44 8.17 -0.63
CA GLY A 173 -20.88 7.55 -1.88
C GLY A 173 -20.06 7.97 -3.11
N GLU A 174 -19.20 8.98 -2.99
CA GLU A 174 -18.36 9.43 -4.10
C GLU A 174 -17.15 8.50 -4.28
N SER A 175 -16.78 8.29 -5.55
CA SER A 175 -15.62 7.49 -5.93
C SER A 175 -14.57 8.33 -6.63
N TRP A 176 -13.32 7.93 -6.48
CA TRP A 176 -12.19 8.45 -7.24
C TRP A 176 -11.29 7.30 -7.70
N THR A 177 -10.48 7.54 -8.73
CA THR A 177 -9.68 6.49 -9.37
C THR A 177 -8.25 6.93 -9.61
N PHE A 178 -7.32 5.98 -9.53
CA PHE A 178 -5.94 6.17 -9.94
C PHE A 178 -5.57 5.12 -10.99
N PRO A 179 -5.06 5.54 -12.16
CA PRO A 179 -4.60 4.61 -13.18
C PRO A 179 -3.32 3.91 -12.72
N ASP A 180 -3.17 2.66 -13.13
CA ASP A 180 -1.95 1.88 -12.94
C ASP A 180 -1.77 0.90 -14.11
N GLU A 181 -0.56 0.38 -14.29
CA GLU A 181 -0.21 -0.47 -15.41
C GLU A 181 0.57 -1.68 -14.93
N ILE A 182 -0.02 -2.85 -15.15
CA ILE A 182 0.59 -4.12 -14.77
C ILE A 182 1.32 -4.70 -15.98
N MET A 183 2.62 -4.91 -15.81
CA MET A 183 3.46 -5.58 -16.80
C MET A 183 3.42 -7.09 -16.56
N VAL A 184 2.96 -7.83 -17.56
CA VAL A 184 2.80 -9.29 -17.52
C VAL A 184 3.74 -9.93 -18.54
N PRO A 185 4.79 -10.66 -18.12
CA PRO A 185 5.62 -11.40 -19.05
C PRO A 185 4.84 -12.54 -19.71
N LEU A 186 5.05 -12.70 -21.01
CA LEU A 186 4.45 -13.75 -21.84
C LEU A 186 5.50 -14.82 -22.18
N ARG A 187 5.06 -16.05 -22.46
CA ARG A 187 5.96 -17.17 -22.81
C ARG A 187 6.83 -16.93 -24.03
N ASN A 188 6.35 -16.12 -24.98
CA ASN A 188 7.12 -15.74 -26.17
C ASN A 188 8.23 -14.71 -25.88
N GLY A 189 8.48 -14.37 -24.61
CA GLY A 189 9.49 -13.41 -24.18
C GLY A 189 9.06 -11.95 -24.28
N THR A 190 7.86 -11.66 -24.80
CA THR A 190 7.31 -10.31 -24.83
C THR A 190 6.60 -9.95 -23.52
N VAL A 191 6.23 -8.68 -23.35
CA VAL A 191 5.50 -8.22 -22.16
C VAL A 191 4.16 -7.65 -22.59
N LYS A 192 3.06 -8.19 -22.04
CA LYS A 192 1.73 -7.60 -22.18
C LYS A 192 1.56 -6.51 -21.14
N LYS A 193 1.17 -5.33 -21.61
CA LYS A 193 0.83 -4.19 -20.78
C LYS A 193 -0.67 -4.21 -20.48
N VAL A 194 -1.03 -4.41 -19.22
CA VAL A 194 -2.42 -4.48 -18.76
C VAL A 194 -2.76 -3.19 -18.03
N LYS A 195 -3.64 -2.39 -18.61
CA LYS A 195 -4.15 -1.18 -17.94
C LYS A 195 -5.12 -1.58 -16.85
N VAL A 196 -4.91 -1.05 -15.66
CA VAL A 196 -5.82 -1.18 -14.53
C VAL A 196 -6.08 0.19 -13.93
N GLN A 197 -7.05 0.28 -13.03
CA GLN A 197 -7.18 1.42 -12.15
C GLN A 197 -7.58 0.94 -10.77
N GLN A 198 -7.06 1.60 -9.74
CA GLN A 198 -7.65 1.50 -8.41
C GLN A 198 -8.85 2.41 -8.35
N LYS A 199 -10.00 1.87 -7.93
CA LYS A 199 -11.19 2.64 -7.59
C LYS A 199 -11.35 2.65 -6.09
N PHE A 200 -11.51 3.84 -5.54
CA PHE A 200 -11.83 4.07 -4.14
C PHE A 200 -13.21 4.67 -4.01
N THR A 201 -13.94 4.34 -2.94
CA THR A 201 -15.26 4.94 -2.64
C THR A 201 -15.33 5.28 -1.16
N LEU A 202 -15.71 6.52 -0.82
CA LEU A 202 -15.95 6.88 0.58
C LEU A 202 -17.32 6.32 1.01
N VAL A 203 -17.34 5.27 1.82
CA VAL A 203 -18.59 4.59 2.22
C VAL A 203 -19.26 5.27 3.40
N SER A 204 -18.48 5.72 4.39
CA SER A 204 -19.01 6.45 5.54
C SER A 204 -17.92 7.19 6.28
N VAL A 205 -18.30 8.17 7.10
CA VAL A 205 -17.45 8.78 8.12
C VAL A 205 -18.21 8.75 9.45
N LYS A 206 -17.63 8.12 10.46
CA LYS A 206 -18.21 8.01 11.81
C LYS A 206 -17.12 8.20 12.85
N ASN A 207 -17.34 9.10 13.81
CA ASN A 207 -16.37 9.42 14.86
C ASN A 207 -14.97 9.70 14.28
N ASP A 208 -14.89 10.56 13.26
CA ASP A 208 -13.67 10.89 12.50
C ASP A 208 -12.96 9.71 11.83
N VAL A 209 -13.60 8.54 11.72
CA VAL A 209 -13.08 7.41 10.96
C VAL A 209 -13.82 7.30 9.63
N ALA A 210 -13.08 7.52 8.54
CA ALA A 210 -13.54 7.26 7.18
C ALA A 210 -13.40 5.78 6.84
N THR A 211 -14.49 5.16 6.38
CA THR A 211 -14.48 3.82 5.78
C THR A 211 -14.46 3.97 4.27
N ILE A 212 -13.43 3.41 3.63
CA ILE A 212 -13.17 3.54 2.20
C ILE A 212 -13.11 2.14 1.60
N GLU A 213 -13.92 1.88 0.58
CA GLU A 213 -13.77 0.68 -0.25
C GLU A 213 -12.66 0.89 -1.27
N VAL A 214 -11.91 -0.18 -1.57
CA VAL A 214 -10.89 -0.21 -2.62
C VAL A 214 -11.12 -1.41 -3.53
N LYS A 215 -10.95 -1.20 -4.84
CA LYS A 215 -11.02 -2.26 -5.84
C LYS A 215 -10.10 -2.00 -7.03
N THR A 216 -9.33 -3.00 -7.42
CA THR A 216 -8.65 -3.01 -8.73
C THR A 216 -9.66 -3.30 -9.84
N GLN A 217 -9.76 -2.41 -10.82
CA GLN A 217 -10.53 -2.62 -12.04
C GLN A 217 -9.59 -2.85 -13.21
N VAL A 218 -9.70 -4.03 -13.84
CA VAL A 218 -8.94 -4.36 -15.05
C VAL A 218 -9.63 -3.73 -16.25
N LEU A 219 -8.91 -2.88 -16.99
CA LEU A 219 -9.45 -2.12 -18.12
C LEU A 219 -9.09 -2.75 -19.47
N THR A 220 -7.97 -3.47 -19.53
CA THR A 220 -7.57 -4.23 -20.72
C THR A 220 -8.25 -5.60 -20.73
N PRO A 221 -8.96 -6.00 -21.81
CA PRO A 221 -9.52 -7.34 -21.94
C PRO A 221 -8.45 -8.45 -21.79
N ILE A 222 -8.82 -9.48 -21.02
CA ILE A 222 -7.96 -10.63 -20.70
C ILE A 222 -8.64 -11.89 -21.22
N ASP A 223 -8.18 -12.37 -22.39
CA ASP A 223 -8.70 -13.59 -23.02
C ASP A 223 -7.74 -14.79 -22.87
N ASP A 224 -6.54 -14.54 -22.35
CA ASP A 224 -5.50 -15.55 -22.14
C ASP A 224 -5.42 -15.93 -20.65
N PRO A 225 -5.79 -17.17 -20.28
CA PRO A 225 -5.74 -17.63 -18.88
C PRO A 225 -4.34 -17.58 -18.27
N GLU A 226 -3.26 -17.65 -19.07
CA GLU A 226 -1.88 -17.50 -18.57
C GLU A 226 -1.57 -16.07 -18.11
N VAL A 227 -2.19 -15.09 -18.75
CA VAL A 227 -2.12 -13.70 -18.31
C VAL A 227 -2.97 -13.54 -17.05
N GLU A 228 -4.15 -14.15 -17.02
CA GLU A 228 -5.09 -14.03 -15.90
C GLU A 228 -4.49 -14.56 -14.58
N VAL A 229 -3.84 -15.73 -14.56
CA VAL A 229 -3.20 -16.27 -13.33
C VAL A 229 -2.11 -15.37 -12.75
N GLN A 230 -1.45 -14.56 -13.58
CA GLN A 230 -0.46 -13.58 -13.14
C GLN A 230 -1.13 -12.31 -12.60
N LEU A 231 -2.25 -11.91 -13.21
CA LEU A 231 -3.00 -10.72 -12.82
C LEU A 231 -3.75 -10.89 -11.51
N VAL A 232 -4.38 -12.05 -11.26
CA VAL A 232 -5.19 -12.27 -10.04
C VAL A 232 -4.39 -12.04 -8.76
N GLN A 233 -3.07 -12.27 -8.81
CA GLN A 233 -2.14 -12.06 -7.69
C GLN A 233 -1.83 -10.58 -7.40
N ARG A 234 -2.24 -9.66 -8.30
CA ARG A 234 -2.07 -8.21 -8.16
C ARG A 234 -3.39 -7.47 -7.99
N LEU A 235 -4.50 -8.20 -7.88
CA LEU A 235 -5.80 -7.60 -7.62
C LEU A 235 -5.94 -7.27 -6.14
N SER A 236 -6.79 -6.29 -5.85
CA SER A 236 -7.15 -5.88 -4.50
C SER A 236 -8.64 -5.59 -4.48
N GLU A 237 -9.33 -6.08 -3.47
CA GLU A 237 -10.73 -5.80 -3.21
C GLU A 237 -10.93 -5.83 -1.69
N GLY A 238 -11.44 -4.73 -1.12
CA GLY A 238 -11.57 -4.67 0.33
C GLY A 238 -11.85 -3.28 0.89
N THR A 239 -11.54 -3.10 2.17
CA THR A 239 -11.92 -1.93 2.96
C THR A 239 -10.74 -1.35 3.73
N ILE A 240 -10.71 -0.04 3.87
CA ILE A 240 -9.70 0.74 4.57
C ILE A 240 -10.40 1.64 5.58
N LYS A 241 -9.89 1.68 6.81
CA LYS A 241 -10.29 2.64 7.84
C LYS A 241 -9.20 3.69 7.99
N PHE A 242 -9.57 4.95 7.83
CA PHE A 242 -8.67 6.08 7.90
C PHE A 242 -9.12 7.04 9.01
N ASP A 243 -8.22 7.41 9.89
CA ASP A 243 -8.46 8.47 10.88
C ASP A 243 -8.33 9.83 10.19
N VAL A 244 -9.46 10.51 10.02
CA VAL A 244 -9.53 11.80 9.31
C VAL A 244 -8.80 12.90 10.09
N THR A 245 -8.81 12.83 11.42
CA THR A 245 -8.23 13.84 12.30
C THR A 245 -6.74 13.61 12.49
N ALA A 246 -6.34 12.37 12.80
CA ALA A 246 -4.93 12.01 12.99
C ALA A 246 -4.18 11.83 11.65
N GLY A 247 -4.89 11.65 10.55
CA GLY A 247 -4.31 11.61 9.21
C GLY A 247 -3.44 10.38 8.96
N HIS A 248 -3.88 9.20 9.38
CA HIS A 248 -3.22 7.92 9.07
C HIS A 248 -4.22 6.77 8.98
N ILE A 249 -3.76 5.66 8.41
CA ILE A 249 -4.56 4.44 8.26
C ILE A 249 -4.67 3.74 9.62
N LEU A 250 -5.89 3.44 10.04
CA LEU A 250 -6.17 2.63 11.24
C LEU A 250 -6.20 1.15 10.92
N SER A 251 -6.83 0.76 9.82
CA SER A 251 -6.81 -0.63 9.38
C SER A 251 -7.06 -0.79 7.89
N GLN A 252 -6.66 -1.94 7.35
CA GLN A 252 -6.97 -2.38 6.00
C GLN A 252 -7.31 -3.86 6.01
N GLU A 253 -8.27 -4.24 5.19
CA GLU A 253 -8.61 -5.64 4.94
C GLU A 253 -8.83 -5.82 3.44
N ILE A 254 -8.02 -6.66 2.81
CA ILE A 254 -8.04 -6.95 1.37
C ILE A 254 -8.16 -8.45 1.17
N GLU A 255 -9.10 -8.86 0.33
CA GLU A 255 -9.34 -10.25 0.01
C GLU A 255 -9.39 -10.46 -1.51
N VAL A 256 -8.85 -11.59 -1.95
CA VAL A 256 -8.99 -12.05 -3.33
C VAL A 256 -9.37 -13.51 -3.28
N ASP A 257 -10.40 -13.87 -4.04
CA ASP A 257 -10.77 -15.26 -4.30
C ASP A 257 -11.09 -15.37 -5.80
N ARG A 258 -10.21 -16.03 -6.56
CA ARG A 258 -10.31 -16.15 -8.02
C ARG A 258 -9.91 -17.53 -8.50
N GLN A 259 -10.70 -18.07 -9.41
CA GLN A 259 -10.42 -19.32 -10.10
C GLN A 259 -10.21 -19.05 -11.59
N VAL A 260 -9.10 -19.54 -12.13
CA VAL A 260 -8.75 -19.49 -13.55
C VAL A 260 -8.67 -20.91 -14.08
N VAL A 261 -9.21 -21.15 -15.27
CA VAL A 261 -9.21 -22.47 -15.93
C VAL A 261 -8.47 -22.36 -17.26
N GLY A 262 -7.72 -23.39 -17.64
CA GLY A 262 -7.11 -23.45 -18.97
C GLY A 262 -5.70 -22.85 -19.09
N PHE A 263 -5.09 -22.35 -18.00
CA PHE A 263 -3.79 -21.66 -18.03
C PHE A 263 -2.60 -22.56 -18.42
N GLN A 264 -2.74 -23.88 -18.31
CA GLN A 264 -1.79 -24.87 -18.80
C GLN A 264 -2.54 -25.98 -19.56
N GLY A 265 -3.39 -25.57 -20.50
CA GLY A 265 -4.21 -26.46 -21.32
C GLY A 265 -5.58 -26.77 -20.70
N PRO A 266 -6.49 -27.42 -21.44
CA PRO A 266 -7.92 -27.51 -21.07
C PRO A 266 -8.21 -28.18 -19.72
N ALA A 267 -7.32 -29.07 -19.27
CA ALA A 267 -7.44 -29.81 -18.01
C ALA A 267 -6.62 -29.18 -16.87
N SER A 268 -6.52 -27.85 -16.84
CA SER A 268 -5.79 -27.10 -15.81
C SER A 268 -6.68 -26.09 -15.10
N SER A 269 -6.44 -25.90 -13.80
CA SER A 269 -7.09 -24.85 -13.02
C SER A 269 -6.17 -24.28 -11.95
N PHE A 270 -6.35 -23.01 -11.64
CA PHE A 270 -5.62 -22.26 -10.64
C PHE A 270 -6.62 -21.54 -9.75
N HIS A 271 -6.61 -21.82 -8.46
CA HIS A 271 -7.44 -21.15 -7.46
C HIS A 271 -6.55 -20.38 -6.50
N TYR A 272 -6.71 -19.06 -6.51
CA TYR A 272 -5.95 -18.13 -5.70
C TYR A 272 -6.85 -17.50 -4.66
N ARG A 273 -6.51 -17.70 -3.39
CA ARG A 273 -7.20 -17.10 -2.26
C ARG A 273 -6.23 -16.38 -1.35
N THR A 274 -6.47 -15.11 -1.09
CA THR A 274 -5.71 -14.32 -0.13
C THR A 274 -6.59 -13.54 0.82
N ARG A 275 -6.06 -13.32 2.02
CA ARG A 275 -6.57 -12.34 2.98
C ARG A 275 -5.38 -11.60 3.58
N PHE A 276 -5.37 -10.30 3.37
CA PHE A 276 -4.43 -9.37 3.96
C PHE A 276 -5.17 -8.50 4.96
N THR A 277 -4.67 -8.41 6.19
CA THR A 277 -5.15 -7.48 7.20
C THR A 277 -4.00 -6.67 7.75
N GLU A 278 -4.22 -5.38 7.94
CA GLU A 278 -3.30 -4.48 8.60
C GLU A 278 -4.07 -3.71 9.68
N ASP A 279 -3.58 -3.72 10.92
CA ASP A 279 -4.23 -3.07 12.06
C ASP A 279 -3.24 -2.19 12.82
N PHE A 280 -3.60 -0.92 13.01
CA PHE A 280 -2.78 0.05 13.73
C PHE A 280 -2.63 -0.36 15.19
N LEU A 281 -1.38 -0.36 15.65
CA LEU A 281 -1.01 -0.66 17.02
C LEU A 281 -0.94 0.66 17.78
N VAL A 282 -1.93 0.88 18.64
CA VAL A 282 -1.88 1.99 19.59
C VAL A 282 -0.81 1.65 20.63
N ASP A 283 0.33 2.33 20.56
CA ASP A 283 1.35 2.19 21.59
C ASP A 283 0.77 2.67 22.92
N LYS A 284 0.58 1.73 23.86
CA LYS A 284 0.20 1.99 25.25
C LYS A 284 1.35 2.65 26.03
N VAL A 285 1.87 3.78 25.56
CA VAL A 285 2.80 4.59 26.35
C VAL A 285 2.05 5.26 27.52
N ALA A 286 0.75 5.51 27.37
CA ALA A 286 -0.09 6.11 28.42
C ALA A 286 -0.44 5.17 29.60
N ASP A 287 -0.37 3.84 29.43
CA ASP A 287 -0.70 2.88 30.51
C ASP A 287 0.50 2.63 31.44
N ARG A 288 1.74 2.82 30.98
CA ARG A 288 2.94 2.66 31.83
C ARG A 288 3.12 3.82 32.82
N GLN A 289 2.62 5.01 32.48
CA GLN A 289 2.69 6.18 33.37
C GLN A 289 1.67 6.09 34.52
N LYS A 290 0.46 5.55 34.27
CA LYS A 290 -0.56 5.38 35.32
C LYS A 290 -0.20 4.32 36.36
N SER A 291 0.43 3.21 35.94
CA SER A 291 0.88 2.19 36.91
C SER A 291 2.07 2.65 37.76
N ALA A 292 2.90 3.60 37.27
CA ALA A 292 3.98 4.17 38.07
C ALA A 292 3.48 5.19 39.10
N ASP A 293 2.43 5.95 38.79
CA ASP A 293 1.82 6.92 39.71
C ASP A 293 0.88 6.24 40.75
N GLU A 294 0.30 5.07 40.46
CA GLU A 294 -0.50 4.29 41.42
C GLU A 294 0.33 3.39 42.35
N LEU A 295 1.62 3.18 42.07
CA LEU A 295 2.56 2.48 42.96
C LEU A 295 3.44 3.44 43.80
N GLY A 296 3.21 4.75 43.67
CA GLY A 296 3.96 5.83 44.34
C GLY A 296 3.16 6.63 45.36
N ARG A 297 1.98 6.16 45.81
CA ARG A 297 1.21 6.77 46.92
C ARG A 297 0.91 5.77 48.02
#